data_AF-A0A0L8LS36-F1
#
_entry.id   AF-A0A0L8LS36-F1
#
_cell.length_a   1.000
_cell.length_b   1.000
_cell.length_c   1.000
_cell.angle_alpha   90.00
_cell.angle_beta   90.00
_cell.angle_gamma   90.00
#
_symmetry.space_group_name_H-M   'P 1'
#
loop_
_entity.id
_entity.type
_entity.pdbx_description
1 polymer ?
#
loop_
_entity_poly.entity_id
_entity_poly.type
_entity_poly.pdbx_seq_one_letter_code
_entity_poly.pdbx_strand_id
1 'polypeptide(L)' 'MRGVGFDGDELADGKRLAEDLDIDSTELVEIVVALEQHFDITVDADAEGGFTTVGDLVGCVGRLLSAGSAARG' A
#
# COMPACT_ATOMS: atom_id res chain seq x y z
N MET A 1 5.19 -18.07 4.89
CA MET A 1 4.55 -16.74 4.79
C MET A 1 3.10 -16.91 5.20
N ARG A 2 2.69 -16.29 6.30
CA ARG A 2 1.29 -16.30 6.71
C ARG A 2 0.65 -15.18 5.90
N GLY A 3 -0.02 -15.53 4.81
CA GLY A 3 -0.83 -14.58 4.05
C GLY A 3 -1.90 -14.07 5.00
N VAL A 4 -1.92 -12.76 5.20
CA VAL A 4 -3.01 -12.11 5.90
C VAL A 4 -4.31 -12.52 5.20
N GLY A 5 -5.16 -13.23 5.92
CA GLY A 5 -6.34 -13.92 5.39
C GLY A 5 -7.50 -12.96 5.15
N PHE A 6 -7.24 -11.82 4.52
CA PHE A 6 -8.26 -10.85 4.16
C PHE A 6 -8.85 -11.22 2.80
N ASP A 7 -10.15 -11.48 2.74
CA ASP A 7 -10.87 -11.56 1.48
C ASP A 7 -10.86 -10.19 0.78
N GLY A 8 -10.93 -10.16 -0.55
CA GLY A 8 -10.92 -8.90 -1.32
C GLY A 8 -12.06 -7.93 -0.96
N ASP A 9 -13.17 -8.46 -0.42
CA ASP A 9 -14.28 -7.69 0.14
C ASP A 9 -13.96 -7.07 1.52
N GLU A 10 -13.00 -7.65 2.25
CA GLU A 10 -12.59 -7.20 3.58
C GLU A 10 -11.51 -6.13 3.54
N LEU A 11 -10.91 -5.86 2.37
CA LEU A 11 -9.96 -4.78 2.12
C LEU A 11 -10.67 -3.59 1.44
N ALA A 12 -11.66 -3.02 2.11
CA ALA A 12 -12.30 -1.79 1.65
C ALA A 12 -11.35 -0.60 1.76
N ASP A 13 -11.39 0.32 0.80
CA ASP A 13 -10.57 1.54 0.77
C ASP A 13 -10.71 2.40 2.04
N GLY A 14 -11.90 2.41 2.65
CA GLY A 14 -12.15 3.12 3.91
C GLY A 14 -11.63 2.45 5.17
N LYS A 15 -11.06 1.23 5.10
CA LYS A 15 -10.55 0.53 6.29
C LYS A 15 -9.20 1.07 6.75
N ARG A 16 -9.06 1.17 8.06
CA ARG A 16 -7.85 1.68 8.72
C ARG A 16 -6.86 0.56 8.93
N LEU A 17 -5.60 0.78 8.54
CA LEU A 17 -4.54 -0.23 8.61
C LEU A 17 -4.31 -0.69 10.06
N ALA A 18 -4.05 0.25 10.96
CA ALA A 18 -3.91 -0.07 12.40
C ALA A 18 -5.26 -0.39 13.06
N GLU A 19 -6.28 0.40 12.74
CA GLU A 19 -7.68 0.33 13.22
C GLU A 19 -8.37 -1.05 13.11
N ASP A 20 -8.37 -1.51 11.86
CA ASP A 20 -9.32 -2.50 11.35
C ASP A 20 -8.61 -3.77 10.89
N LEU A 21 -7.39 -3.61 10.37
CA LEU A 21 -6.54 -4.70 9.91
C LEU A 21 -5.46 -5.09 10.95
N ASP A 22 -5.37 -4.38 12.07
CA ASP A 22 -4.36 -4.58 13.13
C ASP A 22 -2.92 -4.52 12.59
N ILE A 23 -2.69 -3.72 11.55
CA ILE A 23 -1.38 -3.56 10.92
C ILE A 23 -0.56 -2.55 11.72
N ASP A 24 0.53 -3.04 12.30
CA ASP A 24 1.54 -2.21 12.94
C ASP A 24 2.40 -1.43 11.94
N SER A 25 3.09 -0.39 12.42
CA SER A 25 4.02 0.39 11.61
C SER A 25 5.15 -0.44 10.97
N THR A 26 5.51 -1.58 11.57
CA THR A 26 6.51 -2.50 11.01
C THR A 26 5.92 -3.31 9.86
N GLU A 27 4.71 -3.86 10.02
CA GLU A 27 4.01 -4.58 8.94
C GLU A 27 3.71 -3.65 7.76
N LEU A 28 3.37 -2.39 8.03
CA LEU A 28 3.18 -1.39 6.97
C LEU A 28 4.42 -1.22 6.11
N VAL A 29 5.61 -1.14 6.74
CA VAL A 29 6.88 -1.06 6.01
C VAL A 29 7.12 -2.31 5.18
N GLU A 30 6.84 -3.51 5.72
CA GLU A 30 6.95 -4.75 4.95
C GLU A 30 6.01 -4.80 3.73
N ILE A 31 4.76 -4.33 3.90
CA ILE A 31 3.77 -4.23 2.82
C ILE A 31 4.26 -3.27 1.73
N VAL A 32 4.74 -2.08 2.13
CA VAL A 32 5.27 -1.08 1.19
C VAL A 32 6.45 -1.65 0.41
N VAL A 33 7.44 -2.24 1.10
CA VAL A 33 8.61 -2.86 0.44
C VAL A 33 8.18 -4.00 -0.49
N ALA A 34 7.20 -4.82 -0.10
CA ALA A 34 6.68 -5.87 -0.97
C ALA A 34 6.00 -5.31 -2.23
N LEU A 35 5.26 -4.20 -2.11
CA LEU A 35 4.61 -3.52 -3.24
C LEU A 35 5.65 -2.90 -4.18
N GLU A 36 6.65 -2.20 -3.64
CA GLU A 36 7.78 -1.64 -4.40
C GLU A 36 8.48 -2.70 -5.24
N GLN A 37 8.81 -3.85 -4.62
CA GLN A 37 9.51 -4.94 -5.29
C GLN A 37 8.61 -5.69 -6.29
N HIS A 38 7.30 -5.78 -6.04
CA HIS A 38 6.37 -6.47 -6.93
C HIS A 38 6.05 -5.64 -8.19
N PHE A 39 5.87 -4.34 -8.01
CA PHE A 39 5.45 -3.42 -9.06
C PHE A 39 6.60 -2.61 -9.68
N ASP A 40 7.82 -2.75 -9.15
CA ASP A 40 9.01 -1.97 -9.55
C ASP A 40 8.74 -0.46 -9.42
N ILE A 41 8.18 -0.06 -8.28
CA ILE A 41 7.84 1.34 -7.93
C ILE A 41 8.60 1.78 -6.68
N THR A 42 8.62 3.09 -6.41
CA THR A 42 9.14 3.66 -5.17
C THR A 42 8.02 4.41 -4.46
N VAL A 43 7.72 4.00 -3.24
CA VAL A 43 6.63 4.52 -2.41
C VAL A 43 7.26 5.24 -1.22
N ASP A 44 7.14 6.56 -1.20
CA ASP A 44 7.68 7.37 -0.11
C ASP A 44 6.60 7.58 0.96
N ALA A 45 6.56 6.68 1.94
CA ALA A 45 5.62 6.75 3.06
C ALA A 45 5.81 8.00 3.92
N ASP A 46 7.03 8.54 3.98
CA ASP A 46 7.37 9.73 4.76
C ASP A 46 6.81 10.99 4.06
N ALA A 47 6.93 11.04 2.73
CA ALA A 47 6.36 12.12 1.91
C ALA A 47 4.82 12.17 1.96
N GLU A 48 4.15 11.02 2.05
CA GLU A 48 2.68 10.94 2.19
C GLU A 48 2.21 11.23 3.63
N GLY A 49 3.12 11.41 4.60
CA GLY A 49 2.78 11.62 6.01
C GLY A 49 2.29 10.35 6.72
N GLY A 50 2.58 9.19 6.16
CA GLY A 50 2.12 7.87 6.60
C GLY A 50 0.84 7.40 5.90
N PHE A 51 0.59 6.09 5.95
CA PHE A 51 -0.64 5.49 5.43
C PHE A 51 -1.58 5.17 6.59
N THR A 52 -2.79 5.74 6.54
CA THR A 52 -3.81 5.50 7.58
C THR A 52 -4.82 4.47 7.13
N THR A 53 -5.18 4.48 5.84
CA THR A 53 -6.17 3.58 5.26
C THR A 53 -5.62 2.75 4.12
N VAL A 54 -6.30 1.65 3.79
CA VAL A 54 -6.02 0.84 2.60
C VAL A 54 -6.13 1.70 1.33
N GLY A 55 -7.11 2.59 1.28
CA GLY A 55 -7.33 3.50 0.16
C GLY A 55 -6.15 4.44 -0.10
N ASP A 56 -5.48 4.93 0.95
CA ASP A 56 -4.27 5.77 0.79
C ASP A 56 -3.16 4.99 0.08
N LEU A 57 -2.90 3.76 0.53
CA LEU A 57 -1.90 2.86 -0.05
C LEU A 57 -2.22 2.51 -1.51
N VAL A 58 -3.45 2.06 -1.78
CA VAL A 58 -3.90 1.69 -3.13
C VAL A 58 -3.88 2.91 -4.06
N GLY A 59 -4.32 4.07 -3.57
CA GLY A 59 -4.30 5.33 -4.31
C GLY A 59 -2.88 5.77 -4.67
N CYS A 60 -1.95 5.67 -3.72
CA CYS A 60 -0.54 5.98 -3.93
C CYS A 60 0.09 5.07 -5.01
N VAL A 61 -0.06 3.76 -4.84
CA VAL A 61 0.45 2.75 -5.80
C VAL A 61 -0.18 2.94 -7.18
N GLY A 62 -1.50 3.17 -7.25
CA GLY A 62 -2.20 3.42 -8.51
C GLY A 62 -1.70 4.67 -9.23
N ARG A 63 -1.42 5.76 -8.49
CA ARG A 63 -0.81 6.97 -9.05
C ARG A 63 0.60 6.69 -9.57
N LEU A 64 1.42 5.96 -8.82
CA LEU A 64 2.80 5.63 -9.21
C LEU A 64 2.84 4.72 -10.43
N LEU A 65 1.95 3.73 -10.52
CA LEU A 65 1.83 2.86 -11.69
C LEU A 65 1.35 3.65 -12.92
N SER A 66 0.37 4.53 -12.75
CA SER A 66 -0.12 5.39 -13.82
C SER A 66 0.92 6.42 -14.28
N ALA A 67 1.71 6.97 -13.36
CA ALA A 67 2.79 7.93 -13.67
C ALA A 67 4.02 7.23 -14.25
N GLY A 68 4.38 6.05 -13.74
CA GLY A 68 5.50 5.22 -14.20
C GLY A 68 5.30 4.69 -15.62
N SER A 69 4.05 4.50 -16.05
CA SER A 69 3.75 4.17 -17.45
C SER A 69 4.03 5.32 -18.43
N ALA A 70 4.05 6.59 -17.98
CA ALA A 70 4.30 7.74 -18.85
C ALA A 70 5.81 8.03 -19.06
N ALA A 71 6.68 7.50 -18.20
CA ALA A 71 8.13 7.72 -18.26
C ALA A 71 8.91 6.66 -19.06
N ARG A 72 8.25 5.59 -19.54
CA ARG A 72 8.85 4.55 -20.41
C ARG A 72 8.42 4.67 -21.89
N GLY A 73 8.01 5.85 -22.34
CA GLY A 73 7.65 6.14 -23.74
C GLY A 73 8.83 6.65 -24.57
#